data_AF-A0A0A9XYD3-F1
#
_entry.id   AF-A0A0A9XYD3-F1
#
_cell.length_a   1.000
_cell.length_b   1.000
_cell.length_c   1.000
_cell.angle_alpha   90.00
_cell.angle_beta   90.00
_cell.angle_gamma   90.00
#
_symmetry.space_group_name_H-M   'P 1'
#
loop_
_entity.id
_entity.type
_entity.pdbx_description
1 polymer ?
#
loop_
_entity_poly.entity_id
_entity_poly.type
_entity_poly.pdbx_seq_one_letter_code
_entity_poly.pdbx_strand_id
1 'polypeptide(L)'
;MSGRRAVPLAYALLSTSNPNMTVVETLNRLAHDSDVPTAMNAILSMGVVGAGSNNARVAGKLKSLASYYSKSREVPASFTVRLAQGLCAMGKGHLTLSPRLHDRSLICASSLVGLLGLLHSALELDKTILDDYHYMLFSLVTNIQPRMVLAVDAHLRPIDKVQVRVGLPVDTVALPGKPKSITGFQTQTTPVILSATDKVELADPKYKAVPVVVEGVFVATAKSNVQVAVAIESK
;
A
#
# COMPACT_ATOMS: atom_id res chain seq x y z
N MET A 1 -22.35 -18.81 -9.69
CA MET A 1 -21.61 -18.03 -8.68
C MET A 1 -22.60 -17.19 -7.89
N SER A 2 -22.68 -17.36 -6.56
CA SER A 2 -23.53 -16.50 -5.73
C SER A 2 -22.87 -15.13 -5.60
N GLY A 3 -23.58 -14.04 -5.93
CA GLY A 3 -23.06 -12.68 -5.84
C GLY A 3 -22.53 -12.32 -4.44
N ARG A 4 -23.00 -13.01 -3.39
CA ARG A 4 -22.53 -12.86 -2.00
C ARG A 4 -21.04 -13.15 -1.83
N ARG A 5 -20.46 -14.08 -2.60
CA ARG A 5 -19.03 -14.44 -2.52
C ARG A 5 -18.12 -13.40 -3.16
N ALA A 6 -18.64 -12.62 -4.11
CA ALA A 6 -17.88 -11.61 -4.85
C ALA A 6 -17.81 -10.26 -4.09
N VAL A 7 -18.78 -9.97 -3.22
CA VAL A 7 -18.84 -8.69 -2.49
C VAL A 7 -17.57 -8.41 -1.66
N PRO A 8 -17.04 -9.36 -0.85
CA PRO A 8 -15.81 -9.09 -0.11
C PRO A 8 -14.61 -8.80 -1.01
N LEU A 9 -14.49 -9.53 -2.12
CA LEU A 9 -13.40 -9.37 -3.09
C LEU A 9 -13.45 -8.01 -3.79
N ALA A 10 -14.64 -7.48 -4.05
CA ALA A 10 -14.80 -6.12 -4.57
C ALA A 10 -14.31 -5.07 -3.58
N TYR A 11 -14.59 -5.24 -2.27
CA TYR A 11 -14.03 -4.36 -1.24
C TYR A 11 -12.49 -4.42 -1.20
N ALA A 12 -11.90 -5.60 -1.37
CA ALA A 12 -10.45 -5.76 -1.44
C ALA A 12 -9.82 -5.02 -2.64
N LEU A 13 -10.48 -5.05 -3.79
CA LEU A 13 -10.03 -4.34 -4.99
C LEU A 13 -10.12 -2.81 -4.83
N LEU A 14 -11.16 -2.31 -4.17
CA LEU A 14 -11.36 -0.88 -3.96
C LEU A 14 -10.42 -0.30 -2.89
N SER A 15 -10.10 -1.07 -1.85
CA SER A 15 -9.35 -0.62 -0.67
C SER A 15 -8.02 -1.36 -0.48
N THR A 16 -7.33 -1.71 -1.56
CA THR A 16 -6.06 -2.46 -1.50
C THR A 16 -4.99 -1.69 -0.71
N SER A 17 -4.40 -2.33 0.31
CA SER A 17 -3.44 -1.74 1.27
C SER A 17 -3.81 -0.39 1.89
N ASN A 18 -5.09 -0.01 1.85
CA ASN A 18 -5.61 1.16 2.53
C ASN A 18 -6.63 0.70 3.59
N PRO A 19 -6.19 0.51 4.85
CA PRO A 19 -7.03 -0.03 5.89
C PRO A 19 -8.04 1.01 6.41
N ASN A 20 -9.09 1.26 5.63
CA ASN A 20 -10.25 2.01 6.08
C ASN A 20 -11.06 1.15 7.06
N MET A 21 -11.23 1.64 8.28
CA MET A 21 -11.88 0.86 9.35
C MET A 21 -13.34 0.53 9.02
N THR A 22 -14.04 1.36 8.26
CA THR A 22 -15.42 1.07 7.83
C THR A 22 -15.49 -0.20 6.99
N VAL A 23 -14.57 -0.36 6.03
CA VAL A 23 -14.46 -1.55 5.18
C VAL A 23 -13.99 -2.76 5.97
N VAL A 24 -13.04 -2.57 6.89
CA VAL A 24 -12.56 -3.66 7.75
C VAL A 24 -13.67 -4.18 8.66
N GLU A 25 -14.53 -3.31 9.18
CA GLU A 25 -15.65 -3.69 10.03
C GLU A 25 -16.75 -4.43 9.25
N THR A 26 -17.05 -4.01 8.03
CA THR A 26 -18.00 -4.75 7.17
C THR A 26 -17.46 -6.13 6.82
N LEU A 27 -16.19 -6.23 6.41
CA LEU A 27 -15.52 -7.50 6.14
C LEU A 27 -15.47 -8.41 7.39
N ASN A 28 -15.28 -7.84 8.57
CA ASN A 28 -15.27 -8.61 9.82
C ASN A 28 -16.64 -9.19 10.18
N ARG A 29 -17.74 -8.51 9.83
CA ARG A 29 -19.09 -9.06 9.97
C ARG A 29 -19.31 -10.22 8.99
N LEU A 30 -18.88 -10.07 7.74
CA LEU A 30 -18.96 -11.13 6.72
C LEU A 30 -18.06 -12.33 7.03
N ALA A 31 -16.96 -12.13 7.76
CA ALA A 31 -16.07 -13.20 8.21
C ALA A 31 -16.69 -14.12 9.27
N HIS A 32 -17.86 -13.80 9.82
CA HIS A 32 -18.62 -14.68 10.73
C HIS A 32 -19.92 -15.20 10.09
N ASP A 33 -20.04 -15.11 8.77
CA ASP A 33 -21.20 -15.64 8.06
C ASP A 33 -21.23 -17.18 8.12
N SER A 34 -22.43 -17.73 8.09
CA SER A 34 -22.73 -19.16 8.00
C SER A 34 -22.18 -19.83 6.73
N ASP A 35 -22.09 -19.08 5.61
CA ASP A 35 -21.50 -19.58 4.36
C ASP A 35 -19.96 -19.50 4.43
N VAL A 36 -19.33 -20.63 4.76
CA VAL A 36 -17.87 -20.81 4.86
C VAL A 36 -17.09 -20.16 3.70
N PRO A 37 -17.41 -20.39 2.41
CA PRO A 37 -16.66 -19.78 1.31
C PRO A 37 -16.81 -18.25 1.24
N THR A 38 -17.95 -17.69 1.65
CA THR A 38 -18.11 -16.23 1.77
C THR A 38 -17.26 -15.69 2.93
N ALA A 39 -17.24 -16.39 4.06
CA ALA A 39 -16.41 -16.02 5.20
C ALA A 39 -14.91 -16.06 4.86
N MET A 40 -14.45 -17.09 4.15
CA MET A 40 -13.07 -17.21 3.66
C MET A 40 -12.68 -16.06 2.73
N ASN A 41 -13.56 -15.71 1.79
CA ASN A 41 -13.34 -14.55 0.92
C ASN A 41 -13.24 -13.24 1.70
N ALA A 42 -14.06 -13.08 2.76
CA ALA A 42 -14.00 -11.91 3.62
C ALA A 42 -12.69 -11.82 4.43
N ILE A 43 -12.21 -12.95 4.95
CA ILE A 43 -10.93 -13.04 5.66
C ILE A 43 -9.76 -12.68 4.73
N LEU A 44 -9.71 -13.29 3.55
CA LEU A 44 -8.68 -13.00 2.55
C LEU A 44 -8.71 -11.53 2.14
N SER A 45 -9.91 -11.00 1.86
CA SER A 45 -10.12 -9.59 1.51
C SER A 45 -9.62 -8.64 2.60
N MET A 46 -9.85 -8.98 3.88
CA MET A 46 -9.33 -8.21 5.00
C MET A 46 -7.80 -8.22 5.05
N GLY A 47 -7.17 -9.35 4.73
CA GLY A 47 -5.72 -9.47 4.57
C GLY A 47 -5.16 -8.56 3.47
N VAL A 48 -5.83 -8.50 2.32
CA VAL A 48 -5.45 -7.64 1.17
C VAL A 48 -5.64 -6.15 1.50
N VAL A 49 -6.74 -5.77 2.17
CA VAL A 49 -6.98 -4.39 2.62
C VAL A 49 -5.93 -3.93 3.63
N GLY A 50 -5.54 -4.81 4.54
CA GLY A 50 -4.51 -4.56 5.54
C GLY A 50 -3.08 -4.78 5.05
N ALA A 51 -2.87 -5.20 3.80
CA ALA A 51 -1.62 -5.77 3.37
C ALA A 51 -0.45 -4.79 3.54
N GLY A 52 0.56 -5.24 4.28
CA GLY A 52 1.79 -4.48 4.56
C GLY A 52 1.57 -3.15 5.30
N SER A 53 0.37 -2.90 5.83
CA SER A 53 0.10 -1.72 6.67
C SER A 53 0.49 -1.91 8.13
N ASN A 54 0.64 -3.17 8.57
CA ASN A 54 0.85 -3.55 9.96
C ASN A 54 -0.09 -2.83 10.95
N ASN A 55 -1.34 -2.58 10.53
CA ASN A 55 -2.31 -1.88 11.36
C ASN A 55 -2.77 -2.76 12.53
N ALA A 56 -2.47 -2.33 13.75
CA ALA A 56 -2.78 -3.08 14.98
C ALA A 56 -4.26 -3.48 15.11
N ARG A 57 -5.18 -2.64 14.62
CA ARG A 57 -6.62 -2.92 14.67
C ARG A 57 -7.03 -4.07 13.73
N VAL A 58 -6.46 -4.12 12.51
CA VAL A 58 -6.69 -5.21 11.55
C VAL A 58 -6.05 -6.49 12.06
N ALA A 59 -4.80 -6.41 12.54
CA ALA A 59 -4.09 -7.54 13.14
C ALA A 59 -4.84 -8.13 14.34
N GLY A 60 -5.41 -7.28 15.21
CA GLY A 60 -6.24 -7.71 16.34
C GLY A 60 -7.48 -8.49 15.91
N LYS A 61 -8.20 -8.02 14.88
CA LYS A 61 -9.38 -8.72 14.34
C LYS A 61 -8.99 -10.07 13.73
N LEU A 62 -7.93 -10.12 12.92
CA LEU A 62 -7.41 -11.37 12.35
C LEU A 62 -6.92 -12.35 13.42
N LYS A 63 -6.35 -11.87 14.53
CA LYS A 63 -5.97 -12.72 15.67
C LYS A 63 -7.19 -13.31 16.37
N SER A 64 -8.27 -12.54 16.53
CA SER A 64 -9.53 -13.05 17.08
C SER A 64 -10.15 -14.11 16.17
N LEU A 65 -10.15 -13.88 14.86
CA LEU A 65 -10.64 -14.85 13.88
C LEU A 65 -9.80 -16.15 13.90
N ALA A 66 -8.48 -16.04 14.06
CA ALA A 66 -7.62 -17.21 14.17
C ALA A 66 -7.96 -18.09 15.38
N SER A 67 -8.28 -17.48 16.53
CA SER A 67 -8.71 -18.20 17.73
C SER A 67 -10.12 -18.79 17.62
N TYR A 68 -10.97 -18.24 16.73
CA TYR A 68 -12.31 -18.78 16.46
C TYR A 68 -12.21 -20.02 15.55
N TYR A 69 -11.55 -19.88 14.40
CA TYR A 69 -11.35 -20.97 13.43
C TYR A 69 -10.30 -22.00 13.85
N SER A 70 -9.57 -21.79 14.94
CA SER A 70 -8.75 -22.86 15.53
C SER A 70 -9.59 -23.87 16.33
N LYS A 71 -10.76 -23.46 16.81
CA LYS A 71 -11.69 -24.32 17.56
C LYS A 71 -12.63 -25.07 16.61
N SER A 72 -13.12 -24.39 15.59
CA SER A 72 -13.89 -24.99 14.50
C SER A 72 -12.92 -25.79 13.62
N ARG A 73 -13.14 -27.09 13.43
CA ARG A 73 -12.24 -28.04 12.73
C ARG A 73 -12.11 -27.79 11.21
N GLU A 74 -12.34 -26.56 10.76
CA GLU A 74 -12.26 -26.12 9.36
C GLU A 74 -10.82 -25.73 9.01
N VAL A 75 -10.03 -26.74 8.63
CA VAL A 75 -8.64 -26.57 8.16
C VAL A 75 -8.51 -25.50 7.06
N PRO A 76 -9.42 -25.40 6.07
CA PRO A 76 -9.32 -24.41 4.99
C PRO A 76 -9.44 -22.95 5.47
N ALA A 77 -10.39 -22.67 6.36
CA ALA A 77 -10.61 -21.34 6.91
C ALA A 77 -9.43 -20.90 7.79
N SER A 78 -8.88 -21.81 8.60
CA SER A 78 -7.70 -21.53 9.44
C SER A 78 -6.47 -21.14 8.61
N PHE A 79 -6.23 -21.83 7.49
CA PHE A 79 -5.16 -21.48 6.56
C PHE A 79 -5.35 -20.08 5.96
N THR A 80 -6.58 -19.77 5.54
CA THR A 80 -6.93 -18.46 4.97
C THR A 80 -6.69 -17.32 5.97
N VAL A 81 -7.00 -17.53 7.26
CA VAL A 81 -6.70 -16.55 8.31
C VAL A 81 -5.19 -16.32 8.45
N ARG A 82 -4.38 -17.39 8.45
CA ARG A 82 -2.91 -17.25 8.54
C ARG A 82 -2.33 -16.56 7.31
N LEU A 83 -2.85 -16.85 6.13
CA LEU A 83 -2.49 -16.15 4.90
C LEU A 83 -2.78 -14.64 5.02
N ALA A 84 -3.98 -14.28 5.48
CA ALA A 84 -4.37 -12.89 5.70
C ALA A 84 -3.49 -12.17 6.74
N GLN A 85 -3.09 -12.87 7.82
CA GLN A 85 -2.13 -12.35 8.80
C GLN A 85 -0.75 -12.11 8.19
N GLY A 86 -0.27 -13.04 7.36
CA GLY A 86 0.99 -12.90 6.62
C GLY A 86 0.97 -11.70 5.67
N LEU A 87 -0.14 -11.49 4.96
CA LEU A 87 -0.33 -10.32 4.10
C LEU A 87 -0.30 -9.01 4.92
N CYS A 88 -0.98 -8.95 6.06
CA CYS A 88 -0.98 -7.77 6.93
C CYS A 88 0.43 -7.41 7.45
N ALA A 89 1.23 -8.42 7.79
CA ALA A 89 2.61 -8.28 8.28
C ALA A 89 3.67 -8.32 7.17
N MET A 90 3.28 -8.22 5.90
CA MET A 90 4.17 -8.32 4.74
C MET A 90 5.31 -7.28 4.85
N GLY A 91 6.56 -7.76 4.73
CA GLY A 91 7.76 -6.92 4.91
C GLY A 91 7.83 -6.21 6.26
N LYS A 92 7.19 -6.75 7.32
CA LYS A 92 7.01 -6.09 8.63
C LYS A 92 6.36 -4.69 8.56
N GLY A 93 5.60 -4.41 7.49
CA GLY A 93 5.00 -3.11 7.24
C GLY A 93 5.73 -2.22 6.22
N HIS A 94 6.81 -2.71 5.60
CA HIS A 94 7.59 -1.96 4.61
C HIS A 94 7.08 -2.15 3.17
N LEU A 95 6.35 -3.23 2.92
CA LEU A 95 5.81 -3.53 1.59
C LEU A 95 4.34 -3.12 1.55
N THR A 96 3.80 -2.91 0.35
CA THR A 96 2.38 -2.61 0.13
C THR A 96 1.92 -3.26 -1.16
N LEU A 97 0.62 -3.46 -1.28
CA LEU A 97 -0.04 -3.88 -2.51
C LEU A 97 -0.78 -2.67 -3.07
N SER A 98 -0.36 -2.17 -4.22
CA SER A 98 -1.16 -1.17 -4.93
C SER A 98 -0.89 -1.26 -6.43
N PRO A 99 -1.94 -1.31 -7.26
CA PRO A 99 -1.80 -1.22 -8.71
C PRO A 99 -1.62 0.22 -9.20
N ARG A 100 -1.75 1.21 -8.30
CA ARG A 100 -1.63 2.63 -8.63
C ARG A 100 -0.20 3.14 -8.41
N LEU A 101 0.27 3.91 -9.37
CA LEU A 101 1.59 4.57 -9.42
C LEU A 101 1.41 6.10 -9.50
N HIS A 102 2.45 6.86 -9.14
CA HIS A 102 2.55 8.31 -9.32
C HIS A 102 1.38 9.09 -8.72
N ASP A 103 1.31 9.16 -7.39
CA ASP A 103 0.27 9.85 -6.62
C ASP A 103 -1.14 9.43 -7.05
N ARG A 104 -1.28 8.13 -7.32
CA ARG A 104 -2.53 7.47 -7.75
C ARG A 104 -3.07 7.91 -9.11
N SER A 105 -2.27 8.58 -9.93
CA SER A 105 -2.68 9.06 -11.26
C SER A 105 -2.65 7.97 -12.33
N LEU A 106 -1.71 7.02 -12.24
CA LEU A 106 -1.51 5.97 -13.23
C LEU A 106 -1.82 4.60 -12.65
N ILE A 107 -2.36 3.72 -13.48
CA ILE A 107 -2.60 2.31 -13.12
C ILE A 107 -1.61 1.45 -13.91
N CYS A 108 -0.83 0.65 -13.20
CA CYS A 108 0.06 -0.33 -13.81
C CYS A 108 -0.74 -1.57 -14.19
N ALA A 109 -0.81 -1.89 -15.49
CA ALA A 109 -1.59 -3.02 -15.99
C ALA A 109 -1.10 -4.37 -15.43
N SER A 110 0.21 -4.60 -15.33
CA SER A 110 0.77 -5.86 -14.82
C SER A 110 0.51 -6.08 -13.33
N SER A 111 0.57 -5.00 -12.55
CA SER A 111 0.18 -5.00 -11.14
C SER A 111 -1.33 -5.28 -11.02
N LEU A 112 -2.18 -4.54 -11.74
CA LEU A 112 -3.62 -4.78 -11.72
C LEU A 112 -4.00 -6.22 -12.09
N VAL A 113 -3.41 -6.79 -13.15
CA VAL A 113 -3.67 -8.17 -13.59
C VAL A 113 -3.25 -9.18 -12.52
N GLY A 114 -2.12 -8.96 -11.82
CA GLY A 114 -1.69 -9.84 -10.73
C GLY A 114 -2.68 -9.87 -9.55
N LEU A 115 -3.26 -8.72 -9.21
CA LEU A 115 -4.26 -8.59 -8.16
C LEU A 115 -5.59 -9.21 -8.59
N LEU A 116 -6.03 -8.93 -9.82
CA LEU A 116 -7.23 -9.53 -10.39
C LEU A 116 -7.11 -11.05 -10.52
N GLY A 117 -5.91 -11.58 -10.84
CA GLY A 117 -5.64 -13.01 -10.87
C GLY A 117 -5.82 -13.68 -9.50
N LEU A 118 -5.35 -13.02 -8.42
CA LEU A 118 -5.57 -13.50 -7.06
C LEU A 118 -7.06 -13.47 -6.69
N LEU A 119 -7.75 -12.36 -6.98
CA LEU A 119 -9.18 -12.20 -6.67
C LEU A 119 -10.06 -13.16 -7.48
N HIS A 120 -9.71 -13.43 -8.74
CA HIS A 120 -10.41 -14.39 -9.57
C HIS A 120 -10.23 -15.81 -9.04
N SER A 121 -9.00 -16.18 -8.68
CA SER A 121 -8.71 -17.47 -8.03
C SER A 121 -9.48 -17.60 -6.71
N ALA A 122 -9.61 -16.50 -5.97
CA ALA A 122 -10.34 -16.49 -4.70
C ALA A 122 -11.86 -16.74 -4.83
N LEU A 123 -12.46 -16.63 -6.03
CA LEU A 123 -13.88 -17.00 -6.21
C LEU A 123 -14.15 -18.48 -5.91
N GLU A 124 -13.17 -19.33 -6.18
CA GLU A 124 -13.18 -20.76 -5.85
C GLU A 124 -11.93 -21.14 -5.03
N LEU A 125 -11.77 -20.49 -3.87
CA LEU A 125 -10.64 -20.70 -2.94
C LEU A 125 -10.38 -22.19 -2.66
N ASP A 126 -11.43 -22.95 -2.37
CA ASP A 126 -11.35 -24.36 -1.96
C ASP A 126 -10.72 -25.26 -3.03
N LYS A 127 -10.90 -24.97 -4.32
CA LYS A 127 -10.39 -25.78 -5.43
C LYS A 127 -9.10 -25.25 -6.06
N THR A 128 -8.75 -24.00 -5.75
CA THR A 128 -7.61 -23.33 -6.38
C THR A 128 -6.46 -23.23 -5.39
N ILE A 129 -6.45 -22.17 -4.58
CA ILE A 129 -5.36 -21.83 -3.67
C ILE A 129 -5.19 -22.86 -2.55
N LEU A 130 -6.27 -23.50 -2.10
CA LEU A 130 -6.24 -24.44 -0.98
C LEU A 130 -6.07 -25.91 -1.39
N ASP A 131 -6.23 -26.22 -2.68
CA ASP A 131 -6.09 -27.56 -3.26
C ASP A 131 -4.80 -27.60 -4.10
N ASP A 132 -4.84 -27.99 -5.37
CA ASP A 132 -3.64 -28.22 -6.18
C ASP A 132 -2.88 -26.94 -6.62
N TYR A 133 -3.55 -25.78 -6.66
CA TYR A 133 -3.04 -24.57 -7.32
C TYR A 133 -2.51 -23.51 -6.33
N HIS A 134 -1.70 -23.92 -5.35
CA HIS A 134 -1.11 -23.00 -4.36
C HIS A 134 -0.29 -21.86 -4.97
N TYR A 135 0.37 -22.11 -6.10
CA TYR A 135 1.26 -21.15 -6.76
C TYR A 135 0.51 -19.92 -7.31
N MET A 136 -0.82 -19.97 -7.41
CA MET A 136 -1.63 -18.82 -7.83
C MET A 136 -1.53 -17.65 -6.85
N LEU A 137 -1.10 -17.88 -5.60
CA LEU A 137 -0.74 -16.81 -4.67
C LEU A 137 0.42 -15.93 -5.17
N PHE A 138 1.33 -16.50 -5.97
CA PHE A 138 2.47 -15.74 -6.51
C PHE A 138 2.06 -14.74 -7.61
N SER A 139 0.83 -14.80 -8.13
CA SER A 139 0.31 -13.74 -9.01
C SER A 139 0.35 -12.36 -8.32
N LEU A 140 0.31 -12.35 -6.98
CA LEU A 140 0.38 -11.14 -6.17
C LEU A 140 1.75 -10.44 -6.23
N VAL A 141 2.82 -11.15 -6.59
CA VAL A 141 4.20 -10.62 -6.54
C VAL A 141 4.37 -9.36 -7.39
N THR A 142 3.65 -9.26 -8.52
CA THR A 142 3.70 -8.08 -9.39
C THR A 142 3.08 -6.82 -8.76
N ASN A 143 2.34 -6.96 -7.66
CA ASN A 143 1.75 -5.83 -6.91
C ASN A 143 2.58 -5.37 -5.73
N ILE A 144 3.58 -6.15 -5.34
CA ILE A 144 4.36 -5.87 -4.14
C ILE A 144 5.33 -4.73 -4.45
N GLN A 145 5.17 -3.62 -3.75
CA GLN A 145 6.06 -2.47 -3.86
C GLN A 145 6.49 -1.95 -2.47
N PRO A 146 7.70 -1.37 -2.33
CA PRO A 146 8.15 -0.78 -1.07
C PRO A 146 7.44 0.55 -0.77
N ARG A 147 7.07 0.79 0.49
CA ARG A 147 6.48 2.03 1.02
C ARG A 147 7.50 3.05 1.53
N MET A 148 8.78 2.70 1.48
CA MET A 148 9.86 3.54 1.97
C MET A 148 10.23 4.59 0.92
N VAL A 149 10.40 5.83 1.35
CA VAL A 149 10.97 6.90 0.54
C VAL A 149 12.44 7.09 0.85
N LEU A 150 13.27 6.97 -0.18
CA LEU A 150 14.73 7.07 -0.10
C LEU A 150 15.25 7.99 -1.21
N ALA A 151 16.09 8.95 -0.83
CA ALA A 151 16.80 9.81 -1.77
C ALA A 151 18.11 9.15 -2.21
N VAL A 152 18.35 9.11 -3.52
CA VAL A 152 19.60 8.62 -4.12
C VAL A 152 20.24 9.69 -5.00
N ASP A 153 21.55 9.61 -5.15
CA ASP A 153 22.34 10.48 -6.04
C ASP A 153 22.30 9.96 -7.49
N ALA A 154 22.87 10.71 -8.44
CA ALA A 154 23.00 10.33 -9.85
C ALA A 154 23.73 9.00 -10.07
N HIS A 155 24.60 8.62 -9.13
CA HIS A 155 25.30 7.33 -9.11
C HIS A 155 24.56 6.22 -8.34
N LEU A 156 23.26 6.40 -8.05
CA LEU A 156 22.42 5.47 -7.29
C LEU A 156 22.93 5.15 -5.88
N ARG A 157 23.73 6.04 -5.29
CA ARG A 157 24.18 5.94 -3.90
C ARG A 157 23.17 6.62 -2.99
N PRO A 158 22.80 6.02 -1.85
CA PRO A 158 21.89 6.66 -0.91
C PRO A 158 22.50 7.96 -0.38
N ILE A 159 21.70 9.02 -0.36
CA ILE A 159 22.11 10.30 0.20
C ILE A 159 21.67 10.32 1.66
N ASP A 160 22.64 10.49 2.55
CA ASP A 160 22.37 10.58 3.96
C ASP A 160 21.69 11.92 4.32
N LYS A 161 20.67 11.80 5.16
CA LYS A 161 20.02 12.92 5.87
C LYS A 161 19.28 13.94 4.99
N VAL A 162 18.60 13.50 3.95
CA VAL A 162 17.71 14.38 3.16
C VAL A 162 16.42 14.67 3.93
N GLN A 163 16.06 15.95 4.04
CA GLN A 163 14.84 16.38 4.72
C GLN A 163 13.62 16.33 3.80
N VAL A 164 12.61 15.56 4.20
CA VAL A 164 11.33 15.40 3.52
C VAL A 164 10.18 15.78 4.44
N ARG A 165 9.11 16.37 3.90
CA ARG A 165 7.85 16.59 4.62
C ARG A 165 6.86 15.53 4.19
N VAL A 166 6.15 14.98 5.17
CA VAL A 166 5.13 13.94 4.94
C VAL A 166 3.80 14.49 5.43
N GLY A 167 2.75 14.31 4.63
CA GLY A 167 1.42 14.77 4.97
C GLY A 167 0.35 14.23 4.05
N LEU A 168 -0.91 14.56 4.35
CA LEU A 168 -2.03 14.19 3.49
C LEU A 168 -2.03 15.10 2.25
N PRO A 169 -2.39 14.59 1.06
CA PRO A 169 -2.51 15.41 -0.13
C PRO A 169 -3.60 16.48 0.05
N VAL A 170 -3.30 17.71 -0.39
CA VAL A 170 -4.21 18.85 -0.42
C VAL A 170 -4.42 19.25 -1.86
N ASP A 171 -5.66 19.52 -2.24
CA ASP A 171 -5.94 20.08 -3.54
C ASP A 171 -5.45 21.53 -3.61
N THR A 172 -4.60 21.80 -4.61
CA THR A 172 -3.94 23.10 -4.77
C THR A 172 -4.70 24.03 -5.71
N VAL A 173 -5.76 23.54 -6.35
CA VAL A 173 -6.62 24.34 -7.21
C VAL A 173 -7.29 25.43 -6.36
N ALA A 174 -7.23 26.68 -6.83
CA ALA A 174 -7.75 27.89 -6.17
C ALA A 174 -6.96 28.46 -4.98
N LEU A 175 -5.73 27.99 -4.71
CA LEU A 175 -4.85 28.64 -3.73
C LEU A 175 -3.91 29.67 -4.41
N PRO A 176 -3.82 30.91 -3.90
CA PRO A 176 -2.93 31.93 -4.46
C PRO A 176 -1.45 31.62 -4.15
N GLY A 177 -0.56 31.95 -5.08
CA GLY A 177 0.90 31.86 -4.90
C GLY A 177 1.51 30.52 -5.31
N LYS A 178 2.46 30.01 -4.50
CA LYS A 178 3.05 28.66 -4.65
C LYS A 178 2.48 27.76 -3.55
N PRO A 179 1.25 27.24 -3.71
CA PRO A 179 0.64 26.36 -2.72
C PRO A 179 1.42 25.05 -2.58
N LYS A 180 1.46 24.51 -1.36
CA LYS A 180 2.02 23.18 -1.10
C LYS A 180 0.94 22.13 -1.34
N SER A 181 1.34 20.98 -1.87
CA SER A 181 0.41 19.88 -2.19
C SER A 181 0.18 18.93 -1.02
N ILE A 182 0.80 19.18 0.14
CA ILE A 182 0.66 18.36 1.35
C ILE A 182 0.22 19.20 2.56
N THR A 183 -0.51 18.55 3.47
CA THR A 183 -0.77 19.06 4.81
C THR A 183 0.47 18.91 5.69
N GLY A 184 0.58 19.75 6.74
CA GLY A 184 1.60 19.58 7.76
C GLY A 184 2.98 20.17 7.43
N PHE A 185 3.72 20.47 8.49
CA PHE A 185 5.04 21.09 8.43
C PHE A 185 6.17 20.21 8.99
N GLN A 186 5.82 19.02 9.51
CA GLN A 186 6.79 18.14 10.15
C GLN A 186 7.78 17.61 9.12
N THR A 187 9.05 17.93 9.33
CA THR A 187 10.16 17.41 8.54
C THR A 187 10.65 16.12 9.15
N GLN A 188 10.77 15.10 8.33
CA GLN A 188 11.41 13.83 8.63
C GLN A 188 12.66 13.68 7.77
N THR A 189 13.54 12.78 8.17
CA THR A 189 14.80 12.52 7.49
C THR A 189 14.73 11.17 6.79
N THR A 190 15.09 11.10 5.50
CA THR A 190 15.09 9.82 4.76
C THR A 190 16.12 8.84 5.32
N PRO A 191 15.82 7.53 5.39
CA PRO A 191 14.62 6.86 4.87
C PRO A 191 13.39 7.01 5.77
N VAL A 192 12.22 7.21 5.16
CA VAL A 192 10.92 7.33 5.86
C VAL A 192 9.93 6.33 5.32
N ILE A 193 9.16 5.69 6.20
CA ILE A 193 8.04 4.81 5.82
C ILE A 193 6.77 5.66 5.75
N LEU A 194 6.10 5.65 4.61
CA LEU A 194 4.85 6.41 4.42
C LEU A 194 3.65 5.66 4.94
N SER A 195 2.59 6.34 5.38
CA SER A 195 1.25 5.76 5.49
C SER A 195 0.59 5.57 4.12
N ALA A 196 -0.52 4.83 4.07
CA ALA A 196 -1.20 4.49 2.80
C ALA A 196 -1.73 5.72 2.03
N THR A 197 -2.04 6.81 2.73
CA THR A 197 -2.58 8.06 2.18
C THR A 197 -1.61 9.23 2.23
N ASP A 198 -0.39 8.97 2.69
CA ASP A 198 0.59 10.04 2.84
C ASP A 198 1.26 10.35 1.50
N LYS A 199 1.53 11.63 1.32
CA LYS A 199 2.29 12.19 0.21
C LYS A 199 3.54 12.88 0.77
N VAL A 200 4.59 12.90 -0.04
CA VAL A 200 5.90 13.43 0.35
C VAL A 200 6.29 14.59 -0.53
N GLU A 201 6.84 15.63 0.08
CA GLU A 201 7.52 16.70 -0.61
C GLU A 201 8.95 16.87 -0.07
N LEU A 202 9.90 17.11 -0.97
CA LEU A 202 11.27 17.43 -0.59
C LEU A 202 11.31 18.84 0.01
N ALA A 203 11.79 18.98 1.24
CA ALA A 203 11.90 20.26 1.93
C ALA A 203 13.35 20.74 2.11
N ASP A 204 14.33 19.92 1.72
CA ASP A 204 15.74 20.23 1.90
C ASP A 204 16.19 21.42 1.02
N PRO A 205 16.87 22.43 1.60
CA PRO A 205 17.44 23.52 0.82
C PRO A 205 18.55 23.06 -0.13
N LYS A 206 19.34 22.03 0.24
CA LYS A 206 20.55 21.61 -0.49
C LYS A 206 20.24 20.80 -1.73
N TYR A 207 19.13 20.05 -1.71
CA TYR A 207 18.80 19.11 -2.77
C TYR A 207 17.54 19.53 -3.54
N LYS A 208 17.47 19.14 -4.80
CA LYS A 208 16.29 19.25 -5.66
C LYS A 208 15.95 17.86 -6.17
N ALA A 209 14.69 17.45 -6.02
CA ALA A 209 14.20 16.21 -6.63
C ALA A 209 14.18 16.38 -8.14
N VAL A 210 14.68 15.37 -8.86
CA VAL A 210 14.55 15.27 -10.31
C VAL A 210 13.09 15.01 -10.71
N PRO A 211 12.36 14.04 -10.09
CA PRO A 211 10.95 13.85 -10.39
C PRO A 211 10.07 14.91 -9.71
N VAL A 212 8.93 15.20 -10.34
CA VAL A 212 7.90 16.09 -9.78
C VAL A 212 7.18 15.42 -8.61
N VAL A 213 6.96 14.11 -8.70
CA VAL A 213 6.32 13.29 -7.67
C VAL A 213 7.41 12.49 -6.95
N VAL A 214 7.48 12.64 -5.62
CA VAL A 214 8.44 11.93 -4.77
C VAL A 214 7.78 10.67 -4.22
N GLU A 215 8.10 9.53 -4.81
CA GLU A 215 7.63 8.20 -4.39
C GLU A 215 8.77 7.19 -4.43
N GLY A 216 8.77 6.25 -3.48
CA GLY A 216 9.76 5.19 -3.41
C GLY A 216 11.20 5.71 -3.40
N VAL A 217 12.03 5.15 -4.28
CA VAL A 217 13.41 5.58 -4.45
C VAL A 217 13.46 6.68 -5.52
N PHE A 218 13.88 7.89 -5.15
CA PHE A 218 13.92 9.04 -6.07
C PHE A 218 15.33 9.65 -6.13
N VAL A 219 15.67 10.15 -7.32
CA VAL A 219 16.96 10.83 -7.53
C VAL A 219 16.86 12.28 -7.07
N ALA A 220 17.78 12.70 -6.21
CA ALA A 220 17.93 14.07 -5.76
C ALA A 220 19.30 14.61 -6.17
N THR A 221 19.31 15.73 -6.89
CA THR A 221 20.53 16.42 -7.30
C THR A 221 20.84 17.56 -6.34
N ALA A 222 22.12 17.80 -6.05
CA ALA A 222 22.52 19.00 -5.33
C ALA A 222 22.12 20.26 -6.12
N LYS A 223 21.52 21.25 -5.46
CA LYS A 223 21.28 22.55 -6.06
C LYS A 223 22.63 23.23 -6.26
N SER A 224 23.12 23.28 -7.48
CA SER A 224 24.20 24.19 -7.84
C SER A 224 23.68 25.62 -7.65
N ASN A 225 24.32 26.43 -6.81
CA ASN A 225 24.02 27.86 -6.62
C ASN A 225 24.34 28.69 -7.89
N VAL A 226 23.78 28.34 -9.04
CA VAL A 226 24.08 28.96 -10.35
C VAL A 226 23.16 30.15 -10.66
N GLN A 227 22.16 30.43 -9.82
CA GLN A 227 21.30 31.61 -10.00
C GLN A 227 21.85 32.92 -9.39
N VAL A 228 23.04 32.92 -8.77
CA VAL A 228 23.67 34.16 -8.27
C VAL A 228 24.80 34.67 -9.18
N ALA A 229 25.35 33.84 -10.08
CA ALA A 229 26.50 34.24 -10.91
C ALA A 229 26.11 34.93 -12.25
N VAL A 230 24.93 34.67 -12.80
CA VAL A 230 24.55 35.21 -14.13
C VAL A 230 24.13 36.69 -14.08
N ALA A 231 23.93 37.28 -12.89
CA ALA A 231 23.55 38.69 -12.75
C ALA A 231 24.75 39.65 -12.57
N ILE A 232 26.00 39.15 -12.53
CA ILE A 232 27.19 39.98 -12.26
C ILE A 232 28.06 40.20 -13.52
N GLU A 233 27.85 39.45 -14.59
CA GLU A 233 28.60 39.61 -15.86
C GLU A 233 27.88 40.47 -16.93
N SER A 234 26.77 41.11 -16.59
CA SER A 234 26.12 42.11 -17.45
C SER A 234 26.17 43.50 -16.82
N LYS A 235 27.38 44.08 -16.76
CA LYS A 235 27.60 45.52 -16.63
C LYS A 235 28.81 45.93 -17.47
#